data_AF-A0A183HL21-F1
#
_entry.id   AF-A0A183HL21-F1
#
_cell.length_a   1.000
_cell.length_b   1.000
_cell.length_c   1.000
_cell.angle_alpha   90.00
_cell.angle_beta   90.00
_cell.angle_gamma   90.00
#
_symmetry.space_group_name_H-M   'P 1'
#
loop_
_entity.id
_entity.type
_entity.pdbx_description
1 polymer ?
#
loop_
_entity_poly.entity_id
_entity_poly.type
_entity_poly.pdbx_seq_one_letter_code
_entity_poly.pdbx_strand_id
1 'polypeptide(L)' 'MPYNERVANNSIIVEAQRNRTYRYSKKLQLSQICQSTIDTMMTFDYHTRPDIQQAMNLPWFHLPVIPMECKESGISCTTV' A
#
# COMPACT_ATOMS: atom_id res chain seq x y z
N MET A 1 -6.50 -8.42 6.76
CA MET A 1 -6.28 -9.59 7.64
C MET A 1 -5.65 -9.09 8.93
N PRO A 2 -6.10 -9.50 10.13
CA PRO A 2 -5.36 -9.22 11.35
C PRO A 2 -4.07 -10.05 11.36
N TYR A 3 -2.94 -9.39 11.60
CA TYR A 3 -1.65 -10.05 11.75
C TYR A 3 -1.65 -10.88 13.05
N ASN A 4 -1.27 -12.16 12.97
CA ASN A 4 -1.21 -13.09 14.10
C ASN A 4 0.23 -13.53 14.31
N GLU A 5 0.89 -12.94 15.30
CA GLU A 5 2.30 -13.20 15.67
C GLU A 5 2.58 -14.68 16.01
N ARG A 6 1.56 -15.43 16.43
CA ARG A 6 1.69 -16.86 16.77
C ARG A 6 1.72 -17.77 15.55
N VAL A 7 1.40 -17.24 14.37
CA VAL A 7 1.43 -17.93 13.09
C VAL A 7 2.49 -17.21 12.25
N ALA A 8 3.75 -17.28 12.67
CA ALA A 8 4.91 -16.81 11.92
C ALA A 8 5.18 -17.68 10.68
N ASN A 9 4.12 -18.03 9.95
CA ASN A 9 4.20 -18.71 8.68
C ASN A 9 4.06 -17.64 7.60
N ASN A 10 5.22 -17.16 7.12
CA ASN A 10 5.32 -16.24 5.98
C ASN A 10 4.50 -16.71 4.77
N SER A 11 4.20 -18.02 4.69
CA SER A 11 3.31 -18.62 3.69
C SER A 11 1.94 -17.94 3.62
N ILE A 12 1.34 -17.50 4.73
CA ILE A 12 0.03 -16.82 4.68
C ILE A 12 0.16 -15.46 3.99
N ILE A 13 1.21 -14.71 4.28
CA ILE A 13 1.45 -13.38 3.68
C ILE A 13 1.83 -13.53 2.21
N VAL A 14 2.71 -14.48 1.89
CA VAL A 14 3.15 -14.80 0.54
C VAL A 14 1.96 -15.24 -0.31
N GLU A 15 1.12 -16.15 0.17
CA GLU A 15 -0.08 -16.58 -0.55
C GLU A 15 -1.12 -15.48 -0.67
N ALA A 16 -1.25 -14.59 0.33
CA ALA A 16 -2.16 -13.46 0.23
C ALA A 16 -1.71 -12.45 -0.85
N GLN A 17 -0.40 -12.21 -0.97
CA GLN A 17 0.17 -11.37 -2.02
C GLN A 17 0.05 -12.03 -3.39
N ARG A 18 0.43 -13.30 -3.50
CA ARG A 18 0.37 -14.10 -4.73
C ARG A 18 -1.04 -14.16 -5.30
N ASN A 19 -2.04 -14.39 -4.44
CA ASN A 19 -3.44 -14.52 -4.85
C ASN A 19 -4.21 -13.18 -4.81
N ARG A 20 -3.54 -12.06 -4.48
CA ARG A 20 -4.15 -10.73 -4.29
C ARG A 20 -5.41 -10.78 -3.41
N THR A 21 -5.37 -11.52 -2.31
CA THR A 21 -6.53 -11.70 -1.42
C THR A 21 -6.62 -10.64 -0.33
N TYR A 22 -5.70 -9.67 -0.31
CA TYR A 22 -5.81 -8.50 0.53
C TYR A 22 -6.99 -7.63 0.04
N ARG A 23 -7.80 -7.14 0.98
CA ARG A 23 -8.95 -6.29 0.71
C ARG A 23 -8.74 -4.94 1.36
N TYR A 24 -8.92 -3.88 0.60
CA TYR A 24 -8.95 -2.53 1.16
C TYR A 24 -10.18 -2.35 2.05
N SER A 25 -9.96 -1.84 3.25
CA SER A 25 -11.07 -1.48 4.14
C SER A 25 -11.81 -0.29 3.54
N LYS A 26 -13.15 -0.40 3.42
CA LYS A 26 -14.01 0.70 2.98
C LYS A 26 -13.88 1.96 3.87
N LYS A 27 -13.44 1.79 5.13
CA LYS A 27 -13.21 2.88 6.07
C LYS A 27 -12.08 3.83 5.64
N LEU A 28 -11.14 3.36 4.81
CA LEU A 28 -10.00 4.15 4.36
C LEU A 28 -10.34 5.09 3.20
N GLN A 29 -11.50 4.94 2.56
CA GLN A 29 -11.95 5.79 1.45
C GLN A 29 -10.90 5.98 0.34
N LEU A 30 -10.09 4.95 0.07
CA LEU A 30 -9.03 5.02 -0.94
C LEU A 30 -9.66 5.17 -2.34
N SER A 31 -9.19 6.15 -3.11
CA SER A 31 -9.60 6.30 -4.50
C SER A 31 -9.16 5.08 -5.33
N GLN A 32 -9.85 4.83 -6.45
CA GLN A 32 -9.48 3.73 -7.35
C GLN A 32 -8.03 3.86 -7.85
N ILE A 33 -7.57 5.09 -8.08
CA ILE A 33 -6.20 5.40 -8.52
C ILE A 33 -5.17 5.03 -7.45
N CYS A 34 -5.47 5.33 -6.18
CA CYS A 34 -4.62 4.94 -5.05
C CYS A 34 -4.55 3.42 -4.90
N GLN A 35 -5.71 2.74 -4.94
CA GLN A 35 -5.77 1.27 -4.86
C GLN A 35 -4.95 0.62 -5.98
N SER A 36 -5.16 1.06 -7.23
CA SER A 36 -4.41 0.55 -8.38
C SER A 36 -2.90 0.76 -8.23
N THR A 37 -2.47 1.90 -7.68
CA THR A 37 -1.05 2.19 -7.47
C THR A 37 -0.43 1.23 -6.45
N ILE A 38 -1.12 0.99 -5.34
CA ILE A 38 -0.70 0.00 -4.33
C ILE A 38 -0.64 -1.40 -4.94
N ASP A 39 -1.68 -1.80 -5.67
CA ASP A 39 -1.76 -3.12 -6.34
C ASP A 39 -0.60 -3.34 -7.31
N THR A 40 -0.25 -2.33 -8.09
CA THR A 40 0.88 -2.40 -9.04
C THR A 40 2.21 -2.57 -8.31
N MET A 41 2.45 -1.81 -7.23
CA MET A 41 3.70 -1.91 -6.43
C MET A 41 3.81 -3.23 -5.63
N MET A 42 2.68 -3.85 -5.30
CA MET A 42 2.57 -5.13 -4.58
C MET A 42 2.53 -6.35 -5.50
N THR A 43 2.82 -6.18 -6.80
CA THR A 43 2.91 -7.29 -7.76
C THR A 43 3.94 -8.31 -7.28
N PHE A 44 3.48 -9.57 -7.15
CA PHE A 44 4.27 -10.66 -6.57
C PHE A 44 5.40 -11.12 -7.48
N ASP A 45 5.12 -11.25 -8.78
CA ASP A 45 6.12 -11.68 -9.75
C ASP A 45 7.15 -10.56 -10.00
N TYR A 46 8.41 -10.90 -9.77
CA TYR A 46 9.54 -9.98 -9.89
C TYR A 46 9.65 -9.38 -11.30
N HIS A 47 9.40 -10.17 -12.34
CA HIS A 47 9.56 -9.71 -13.72
C HIS A 47 8.47 -8.72 -14.18
N THR A 48 7.33 -8.73 -13.50
CA THR A 48 6.19 -7.85 -13.78
C THR A 48 6.03 -6.74 -12.75
N ARG A 49 6.79 -6.79 -11.65
CA ARG A 49 6.81 -5.74 -10.63
C ARG A 49 7.51 -4.50 -11.18
N PRO A 50 6.92 -3.30 -11.02
CA PRO A 50 7.53 -2.10 -11.53
C PRO A 50 8.87 -1.83 -10.84
N ASP A 51 9.85 -1.36 -11.60
CA ASP A 51 11.03 -0.74 -11.05
C ASP A 51 10.71 0.66 -10.49
N ILE A 52 11.72 1.31 -9.88
CA ILE A 52 11.54 2.63 -9.27
C ILE A 52 11.12 3.70 -10.28
N GLN A 53 11.64 3.67 -11.51
CA GLN A 53 11.30 4.67 -12.53
C GLN A 53 9.86 4.47 -13.01
N GLN A 54 9.45 3.21 -13.19
CA GLN A 54 8.09 2.86 -13.55
C GLN A 54 7.10 3.22 -12.43
N ALA A 55 7.46 2.98 -11.17
CA ALA A 55 6.64 3.31 -10.01
C ALA A 55 6.40 4.83 -9.88
N MET A 56 7.41 5.65 -10.17
CA MET A 56 7.27 7.12 -10.13
C MET A 56 6.29 7.67 -11.17
N ASN A 57 6.02 6.92 -12.23
CA ASN A 57 5.05 7.29 -13.27
C ASN A 57 3.61 6.82 -12.96
N LEU A 58 3.36 6.23 -11.79
CA LEU A 58 2.02 5.76 -11.43
C LEU A 58 1.07 6.94 -11.21
N PRO A 59 -0.21 6.85 -11.63
CA PRO A 59 -1.09 8.00 -11.72
C PRO A 59 -1.37 8.69 -10.39
N TRP A 60 -1.27 7.96 -9.27
CA TRP A 60 -1.51 8.52 -7.94
C TRP A 60 -0.48 9.60 -7.57
N PHE A 61 0.77 9.51 -8.04
CA PHE A 61 1.82 10.50 -7.78
C PHE A 61 1.69 11.78 -8.61
N HIS A 62 0.84 11.76 -9.63
CA HIS A 62 0.58 12.91 -10.51
C HIS A 62 -0.77 13.57 -10.23
N LEU A 63 -1.50 13.11 -9.21
CA LEU A 63 -2.73 13.78 -8.82
C LEU A 63 -2.43 15.17 -8.24
N PRO A 64 -3.25 16.17 -8.55
CA PRO A 64 -3.13 17.47 -7.90
C PRO A 64 -3.30 17.27 -6.39
N VAL A 65 -2.31 17.73 -5.62
CA VAL A 65 -2.40 17.74 -4.16
C VAL A 65 -3.50 18.72 -3.79
N ILE A 66 -4.65 18.19 -3.39
CA ILE A 66 -5.66 18.99 -2.71
C ILE A 66 -5.10 19.23 -1.30
N PRO A 67 -4.85 20.49 -0.88
CA PRO A 67 -4.45 20.76 0.49
C PRO A 67 -5.60 20.31 1.40
N MET A 68 -5.45 19.14 2.02
CA MET A 68 -6.22 18.84 3.21
C MET A 68 -5.50 19.54 4.36
N GLU A 69 -6.19 20.42 5.08
CA GLU A 69 -5.76 20.84 6.40
C GLU A 69 -5.75 19.60 7.30
N CYS A 70 -4.64 18.86 7.27
CA CYS A 70 -4.32 17.92 8.32
C CYS A 70 -4.19 18.75 9.60
N LYS A 71 -5.21 18.73 10.45
CA LYS A 71 -5.03 19.05 11.87
C LYS A 71 -4.03 18.02 12.40
N GLU A 72 -2.75 18.35 12.33
CA GLU A 72 -1.69 17.62 13.02
C GLU A 72 -2.04 17.58 14.51
N SER A 73 -2.65 16.47 14.92
CA SER A 73 -2.68 16.08 16.31
C SER A 73 -1.29 15.52 16.56
N GLY A 74 -0.39 16.39 17.03
CA GLY A 74 1.05 16.14 17.10
C GLY A 74 1.40 14.81 17.77
N ILE A 75 2.06 13.94 17.00
CA ILE A 75 2.89 12.88 17.55
C ILE A 75 4.16 12.87 16.69
N SER A 76 5.12 13.73 17.05
CA SER A 76 6.51 13.57 16.64
C SER A 76 7.03 12.26 17.24
N CYS A 77 7.20 11.24 16.41
CA CYS A 77 7.99 10.07 16.78
C CYS A 77 9.46 10.39 16.48
N THR A 78 10.17 10.92 17.47
CA THR A 78 11.62 11.07 17.43
C THR A 78 12.23 9.67 17.54
N THR A 79 12.89 9.19 16.49
CA THR A 79 13.72 7.97 16.58
C THR A 79 15.01 8.31 17.33
N VAL A 80 15.33 7.50 18.34
CA VAL A 80 16.55 7.56 19.18
C VAL A 80 17.76 7.08 18.39
#